data_AF-A0A934GU70-F1
#
_entry.id   AF-A0A934GU70-F1
#
_cell.length_a   1.000
_cell.length_b   1.000
_cell.length_c   1.000
_cell.angle_alpha   90.00
_cell.angle_beta   90.00
_cell.angle_gamma   90.00
#
_symmetry.space_group_name_H-M   'P 1'
#
loop_
_entity.id
_entity.type
_entity.pdbx_description
1 polymer ?
#
loop_
_entity_poly.entity_id
_entity_poly.type
_entity_poly.pdbx_seq_one_letter_code
_entity_poly.pdbx_strand_id
1 'polypeptide(L)'
;MPANLPNLLQTPLSARRWIQGCWPITLIILSFAAGGMWLTGYFYYTSVGIDTERENYGEKVSTYYRVRWPGNGSIWVGGGRAYGEMDWDKPLQRIDPAGTFFQTAHRPESKNLLNKVGFWRVRTDTQSWIGFPAWLPFIFFASWAFWEVRHFRNRARVTSP
;
A
#
# COMPACT_ATOMS: atom_id res chain seq x y z
N MET A 1 -24.16 -14.99 -46.96
CA MET A 1 -23.53 -13.66 -46.78
C MET A 1 -23.13 -13.54 -45.32
N PRO A 2 -21.83 -13.58 -44.96
CA PRO A 2 -21.43 -13.42 -43.56
C PRO A 2 -21.54 -11.94 -43.18
N ALA A 3 -22.21 -11.67 -42.07
CA ALA A 3 -22.30 -10.34 -41.48
C ALA A 3 -20.91 -9.89 -41.03
N ASN A 4 -20.43 -8.77 -41.57
CA ASN A 4 -19.25 -8.07 -41.07
C ASN A 4 -19.53 -7.63 -39.63
N LEU A 5 -18.97 -8.34 -38.65
CA LEU A 5 -18.96 -7.87 -37.26
C LEU A 5 -18.13 -6.57 -37.21
N PRO A 6 -18.69 -5.45 -36.74
CA PRO A 6 -17.93 -4.21 -36.58
C PRO A 6 -16.79 -4.43 -35.59
N ASN A 7 -15.59 -3.98 -35.97
CA ASN A 7 -14.36 -3.95 -35.17
C ASN A 7 -14.54 -3.07 -33.91
N LEU A 8 -15.31 -3.54 -32.93
CA LEU A 8 -15.63 -2.83 -31.67
C LEU A 8 -14.45 -2.75 -30.68
N LEU A 9 -13.26 -3.22 -31.06
CA LEU A 9 -12.07 -3.23 -30.21
C LEU A 9 -10.90 -2.40 -30.77
N GLN A 10 -11.16 -1.46 -31.69
CA GLN A 10 -10.17 -0.42 -31.99
C GLN A 10 -10.25 0.67 -30.92
N THR A 11 -9.57 0.45 -29.78
CA THR A 11 -9.28 1.56 -28.86
C THR A 11 -8.58 2.65 -29.66
N PRO A 12 -9.07 3.91 -29.63
CA PRO A 12 -8.50 4.96 -30.45
C PRO A 12 -7.02 5.11 -30.08
N LEU A 13 -6.14 5.17 -31.09
CA LEU A 13 -4.69 5.30 -30.93
C LEU A 13 -4.31 6.48 -30.00
N SER A 14 -5.19 7.47 -29.86
CA SER A 14 -5.09 8.56 -28.88
C SER A 14 -5.11 8.07 -27.43
N ALA A 15 -6.07 7.24 -27.02
CA ALA A 15 -6.21 6.76 -25.65
C ALA A 15 -4.97 5.99 -25.17
N ARG A 16 -4.39 5.15 -26.06
CA ARG A 16 -3.16 4.40 -25.75
C ARG A 16 -1.95 5.32 -25.54
N ARG A 17 -1.82 6.38 -26.34
CA ARG A 17 -0.75 7.39 -26.18
C ARG A 17 -0.92 8.19 -24.89
N TRP A 18 -2.16 8.54 -24.53
CA TRP A 18 -2.47 9.23 -23.26
C TRP A 18 -2.09 8.38 -22.05
N ILE A 19 -2.52 7.12 -22.00
CA ILE A 19 -2.18 6.20 -20.89
C ILE A 19 -0.66 6.05 -20.76
N GLN A 20 0.06 5.89 -21.88
CA GLN A 20 1.52 5.78 -21.89
C GLN A 20 2.23 7.05 -21.43
N GLY A 21 1.68 8.24 -21.69
CA GLY A 21 2.23 9.51 -21.21
C GLY A 21 1.98 9.75 -19.72
N CYS A 22 0.80 9.37 -19.22
CA CYS A 22 0.42 9.58 -17.82
C CYS A 22 1.09 8.58 -16.87
N TRP A 23 1.35 7.35 -17.32
CA TRP A 23 1.86 6.29 -16.46
C TRP A 23 3.20 6.62 -15.77
N PRO A 24 4.25 7.10 -16.46
CA PRO A 24 5.49 7.52 -15.80
C PRO A 24 5.28 8.64 -14.79
N ILE A 25 4.37 9.58 -15.06
CA ILE A 25 4.04 10.68 -14.15
C ILE A 25 3.43 10.12 -12.86
N THR A 26 2.49 9.18 -12.97
CA THR A 26 1.91 8.49 -11.81
C THR A 26 2.99 7.79 -10.98
N LEU A 27 3.93 7.07 -11.61
CA LEU A 27 5.02 6.41 -10.90
C LEU A 27 5.95 7.41 -10.19
N ILE A 28 6.24 8.56 -10.82
CA ILE A 28 7.02 9.64 -10.18
C ILE A 28 6.29 10.18 -8.95
N ILE A 29 4.98 10.44 -9.06
CA ILE A 29 4.16 10.92 -7.93
C ILE A 29 4.16 9.88 -6.79
N LEU A 30 3.94 8.60 -7.10
CA LEU A 30 3.99 7.51 -6.12
C LEU A 30 5.37 7.39 -5.46
N SER A 31 6.43 7.59 -6.22
CA SER A 31 7.80 7.62 -5.71
C SER A 31 7.98 8.75 -4.69
N PHE A 32 7.64 9.99 -5.05
CA PHE A 32 7.73 11.12 -4.12
C PHE A 32 6.85 10.95 -2.87
N ALA A 33 5.62 10.44 -3.03
CA ALA A 33 4.74 10.14 -1.91
C ALA A 33 5.34 9.08 -0.97
N ALA A 34 5.89 7.99 -1.52
CA ALA A 34 6.58 6.96 -0.75
C ALA A 34 7.84 7.52 -0.06
N GLY A 35 8.61 8.37 -0.73
CA GLY A 35 9.79 9.04 -0.16
C GLY A 35 9.42 9.96 1.00
N GLY A 36 8.35 10.76 0.85
CA GLY A 36 7.82 11.59 1.93
C GLY A 36 7.33 10.77 3.13
N MET A 37 6.62 9.67 2.88
CA MET A 37 6.19 8.74 3.93
C MET A 37 7.38 8.04 4.61
N TRP A 38 8.43 7.72 3.88
CA TRP A 38 9.66 7.17 4.45
C TRP A 38 10.34 8.16 5.39
N LEU A 39 10.52 9.42 4.96
CA LEU A 39 11.17 10.45 5.77
C LEU A 39 10.36 10.79 7.03
N THR A 40 9.04 10.93 6.90
CA THR A 40 8.16 11.22 8.05
C THR A 40 7.98 10.00 8.97
N GLY A 41 8.07 8.79 8.43
CA GLY A 41 7.99 7.51 9.14
C GLY A 41 9.14 7.21 10.10
N TYR A 42 10.08 8.14 10.32
CA TYR A 42 11.03 8.11 11.44
C TYR A 42 10.54 8.87 12.66
N PHE A 43 9.63 9.83 12.50
CA PHE A 43 9.18 10.72 13.56
C PHE A 43 7.74 10.43 13.99
N TYR A 44 6.93 9.97 13.04
CA TYR A 44 5.50 9.82 13.24
C TYR A 44 5.03 8.38 13.05
N TYR A 45 3.97 8.07 13.78
CA TYR A 45 3.14 6.90 13.56
C TYR A 45 2.01 7.26 12.59
N THR A 46 1.90 6.48 11.52
CA THR A 46 0.78 6.54 10.58
C THR A 46 0.30 5.12 10.29
N SER A 47 -1.00 4.89 10.20
CA SER A 47 -1.59 3.63 9.78
C SER A 47 -2.87 3.84 9.00
N VAL A 48 -3.10 2.97 8.02
CA VAL A 48 -4.33 2.93 7.23
C VAL A 48 -4.76 1.48 7.10
N GLY A 49 -6.06 1.22 7.10
CA GLY A 49 -6.56 -0.13 6.97
C GLY A 49 -8.07 -0.25 7.10
N ILE A 50 -8.50 -1.48 7.37
CA ILE A 50 -9.90 -1.86 7.46
C ILE A 50 -10.06 -2.73 8.70
N ASP A 51 -11.07 -2.40 9.48
CA ASP A 51 -11.52 -3.15 10.63
C ASP A 51 -12.82 -3.88 10.29
N THR A 52 -13.02 -5.06 10.86
CA THR A 52 -14.19 -5.91 10.61
C THR A 52 -14.63 -6.54 11.91
N GLU A 53 -15.92 -6.56 12.18
CA GLU A 53 -16.48 -7.09 13.42
C GLU A 53 -17.35 -8.31 13.12
N ARG A 54 -17.23 -9.34 13.97
CA ARG A 54 -18.02 -10.56 13.89
C ARG A 54 -18.39 -11.04 15.28
N GLU A 55 -19.53 -11.69 15.39
CA GLU A 55 -19.90 -12.44 16.58
C GLU A 55 -19.19 -13.80 16.57
N ASN A 56 -18.71 -14.23 17.73
CA ASN A 56 -18.17 -15.58 17.93
C ASN A 56 -18.53 -16.05 19.35
N TYR A 57 -19.42 -17.04 19.48
CA TYR A 57 -19.86 -17.59 20.76
C TYR A 57 -20.35 -16.55 21.79
N GLY A 58 -21.09 -15.53 21.34
CA GLY A 58 -21.59 -14.45 22.20
C GLY A 58 -20.55 -13.37 22.53
N GLU A 59 -19.35 -13.44 21.97
CA GLU A 59 -18.32 -12.39 22.06
C GLU A 59 -18.21 -11.61 20.75
N LYS A 60 -17.81 -10.35 20.86
CA LYS A 60 -17.44 -9.52 19.72
C LYS A 60 -15.97 -9.73 19.38
N VAL A 61 -15.70 -10.16 18.14
CA VAL A 61 -14.35 -10.29 17.60
C VAL A 61 -14.11 -9.20 16.56
N SER A 62 -13.26 -8.23 16.90
CA SER A 62 -12.82 -7.17 16.00
C SER A 62 -11.49 -7.58 15.35
N THR A 63 -11.52 -7.81 14.03
CA THR A 63 -10.33 -8.12 13.23
C THR A 63 -9.92 -6.90 12.42
N TYR A 64 -8.68 -6.45 12.56
CA TYR A 64 -8.14 -5.32 11.81
C TYR A 64 -7.04 -5.77 10.84
N TYR A 65 -6.98 -5.14 9.67
CA TYR A 65 -5.93 -5.31 8.66
C TYR A 65 -5.39 -3.95 8.27
N ARG A 66 -4.09 -3.71 8.46
CA ARG A 66 -3.50 -2.38 8.29
C ARG A 66 -2.15 -2.42 7.61
N VAL A 67 -1.84 -1.32 6.95
CA VAL A 67 -0.50 -0.87 6.60
C VAL A 67 -0.11 0.22 7.59
N ARG A 68 1.04 0.10 8.25
CA ARG A 68 1.49 1.09 9.23
C ARG A 68 2.97 1.44 9.11
N TRP A 69 3.30 2.69 9.44
CA TRP A 69 4.62 3.24 9.61
C TRP A 69 4.84 3.49 11.10
N PRO A 70 5.54 2.63 11.83
CA PRO A 70 5.62 2.72 13.29
C PRO A 70 6.66 3.72 13.81
N GLY A 71 7.29 4.53 12.96
CA GLY A 71 8.27 5.53 13.39
C GLY A 71 9.72 5.05 13.45
N ASN A 72 10.05 3.91 12.84
CA ASN A 72 11.39 3.31 12.84
C ASN A 72 11.97 3.15 11.42
N GLY A 73 11.43 3.88 10.43
CA GLY A 73 11.89 3.79 9.04
C GLY A 73 11.45 2.51 8.30
N SER A 74 10.50 1.74 8.85
CA SER A 74 9.90 0.59 8.18
C SER A 74 8.41 0.80 7.91
N ILE A 75 7.87 0.01 6.98
CA ILE A 75 6.44 -0.12 6.68
C ILE A 75 6.01 -1.54 7.01
N TRP A 76 4.94 -1.69 7.78
CA TRP A 76 4.43 -2.97 8.23
C TRP A 76 3.08 -3.23 7.60
N VAL A 77 2.88 -4.45 7.13
CA VAL A 77 1.61 -4.95 6.63
C VAL A 77 1.21 -6.13 7.49
N GLY A 78 -0.03 -6.12 7.96
CA GLY A 78 -0.49 -7.16 8.88
C GLY A 78 -1.84 -6.84 9.49
N GLY A 79 -2.12 -7.49 10.59
CA GLY A 79 -3.40 -7.39 11.24
C GLY A 79 -3.44 -8.15 12.55
N GLY A 80 -4.59 -8.10 13.20
CA GLY A 80 -4.82 -8.80 14.45
C GLY A 80 -6.28 -8.84 14.84
N ARG A 81 -6.54 -9.42 16.01
CA ARG A 81 -7.86 -9.62 16.59
C ARG A 81 -7.88 -9.04 18.00
N ALA A 82 -8.98 -8.38 18.33
CA ALA A 82 -9.35 -7.99 19.67
C ALA A 82 -10.68 -8.67 20.01
N TYR A 83 -10.75 -9.21 21.21
CA TYR A 83 -11.97 -9.80 21.78
C TYR A 83 -12.58 -8.78 22.73
N GLY A 84 -13.89 -8.63 22.70
CA GLY A 84 -14.62 -7.70 23.56
C GLY A 84 -16.04 -8.18 23.83
N GLU A 85 -16.69 -7.52 24.77
CA GLU A 85 -18.08 -7.79 25.11
C GLU A 85 -19.02 -7.42 23.95
N MET A 86 -20.07 -8.23 23.77
CA MET A 86 -21.08 -8.00 22.76
C MET A 86 -22.08 -6.95 23.26
N ASP A 87 -22.17 -5.84 22.54
CA ASP A 87 -23.20 -4.83 22.72
C ASP A 87 -24.36 -5.14 21.77
N TRP A 88 -25.37 -5.85 22.28
CA TRP A 88 -26.51 -6.32 21.49
C TRP A 88 -27.38 -5.18 20.94
N ASP A 89 -27.23 -3.97 21.47
CA ASP A 89 -27.95 -2.78 21.00
C ASP A 89 -27.28 -2.14 19.79
N LYS A 90 -26.04 -2.54 19.45
CA LYS A 90 -25.29 -2.02 18.30
C LYS A 90 -25.10 -3.07 17.21
N PRO A 91 -25.39 -2.74 15.95
CA PRO A 91 -25.12 -3.65 14.85
C PRO A 91 -23.60 -3.82 14.66
N LEU A 92 -23.16 -5.04 14.39
CA LEU A 92 -21.77 -5.34 14.06
C LEU A 92 -21.37 -4.65 12.75
N GLN A 93 -20.25 -3.93 12.79
CA GLN A 93 -19.72 -3.28 11.60
C GLN A 93 -18.87 -4.25 10.78
N ARG A 94 -19.38 -4.65 9.61
CA ARG A 94 -18.68 -5.63 8.77
C ARG A 94 -17.38 -5.10 8.17
N ILE A 95 -17.34 -3.81 7.84
CA ILE A 95 -16.21 -3.12 7.22
C ILE A 95 -16.22 -1.68 7.75
N ASP A 96 -15.16 -1.31 8.46
CA ASP A 96 -14.94 0.04 8.96
C ASP A 96 -13.54 0.53 8.54
N PRO A 97 -13.43 1.50 7.61
CA PRO A 97 -12.15 2.08 7.24
C PRO A 97 -11.49 2.78 8.44
N ALA A 98 -10.30 2.34 8.82
CA ALA A 98 -9.57 2.88 9.95
C ALA A 98 -8.29 3.61 9.50
N GLY A 99 -8.05 4.79 10.07
CA GLY A 99 -6.90 5.63 9.74
C GLY A 99 -6.36 6.34 10.98
N THR A 100 -5.04 6.45 11.05
CA THR A 100 -4.35 7.25 12.06
C THR A 100 -3.16 7.90 11.38
N PHE A 101 -3.01 9.22 11.52
CA PHE A 101 -1.99 9.96 10.79
C PHE A 101 -1.21 10.85 11.75
N PHE A 102 0.11 10.86 11.57
CA PHE A 102 1.01 11.81 12.24
C PHE A 102 0.97 11.79 13.78
N GLN A 103 0.66 10.64 14.39
CA GLN A 103 0.76 10.50 15.85
C GLN A 103 2.21 10.38 16.29
N THR A 104 2.49 10.63 17.57
CA THR A 104 3.81 10.39 18.15
C THR A 104 4.21 8.93 17.98
N ALA A 105 5.38 8.69 17.39
CA ALA A 105 5.86 7.34 17.14
C ALA A 105 6.19 6.57 18.43
N HIS A 106 5.59 5.39 18.59
CA HIS A 106 6.08 4.39 19.55
C HIS A 106 6.98 3.39 18.82
N ARG A 107 8.30 3.55 18.98
CA ARG A 107 9.30 2.75 18.26
C ARG A 107 9.44 1.38 18.92
N PRO A 108 9.16 0.28 18.19
CA PRO A 108 9.44 -1.05 18.71
C PRO A 108 10.94 -1.23 18.90
N GLU A 109 11.33 -1.88 19.99
CA GLU A 109 12.73 -2.16 20.28
C GLU A 109 13.31 -3.13 19.23
N SER A 110 14.48 -2.78 18.69
CA SER A 110 15.15 -3.56 17.66
C SER A 110 15.89 -4.74 18.28
N LYS A 111 15.53 -5.96 17.88
CA LYS A 111 16.11 -7.19 18.45
C LYS A 111 17.36 -7.67 17.71
N ASN A 112 17.53 -7.27 16.45
CA ASN A 112 18.62 -7.73 15.59
C ASN A 112 18.94 -6.74 14.45
N LEU A 113 19.98 -7.05 13.67
CA LEU A 113 20.40 -6.20 12.54
C LEU A 113 19.31 -6.06 11.47
N LEU A 114 18.53 -7.12 11.21
CA LEU A 114 17.42 -7.06 10.25
C LEU A 114 16.36 -6.03 10.66
N ASN A 115 16.03 -5.96 11.95
CA ASN A 115 15.13 -4.95 12.49
C ASN A 115 15.72 -3.54 12.34
N LYS A 116 17.03 -3.36 12.53
CA LYS A 116 17.70 -2.06 12.33
C LYS A 116 17.63 -1.58 10.88
N VAL A 117 17.70 -2.49 9.90
CA VAL A 117 17.57 -2.12 8.48
C VAL A 117 16.11 -2.07 8.00
N GLY A 118 15.14 -2.37 8.87
CA GLY A 118 13.71 -2.21 8.59
C GLY A 118 12.95 -3.48 8.24
N PHE A 119 13.56 -4.66 8.31
CA PHE A 119 12.85 -5.94 8.17
C PHE A 119 12.32 -6.40 9.53
N TRP A 120 11.01 -6.62 9.61
CA TRP A 120 10.34 -7.00 10.85
C TRP A 120 9.45 -8.21 10.65
N ARG A 121 9.38 -9.04 11.69
CA ARG A 121 8.37 -10.09 11.81
C ARG A 121 7.87 -10.07 13.25
N VAL A 122 6.60 -9.76 13.44
CA VAL A 122 5.95 -9.81 14.74
C VAL A 122 4.81 -10.79 14.66
N ARG A 123 4.78 -11.76 15.57
CA ARG A 123 3.72 -12.75 15.67
C ARG A 123 3.40 -12.98 17.14
N THR A 124 2.13 -12.82 17.48
CA THR A 124 1.55 -13.25 18.76
C THR A 124 0.29 -14.06 18.45
N ASP A 125 -0.41 -14.50 19.49
CA ASP A 125 -1.69 -15.21 19.33
C ASP A 125 -2.78 -14.34 18.71
N THR A 126 -2.66 -13.02 18.87
CA THR A 126 -3.67 -12.05 18.46
C THR A 126 -3.24 -11.16 17.30
N GLN A 127 -1.96 -11.10 16.92
CA GLN A 127 -1.50 -10.26 15.81
C GLN A 127 -0.36 -10.88 15.00
N SER A 128 -0.31 -10.52 13.72
CA SER A 128 0.76 -10.90 12.81
C SER A 128 1.12 -9.74 11.90
N TRP A 129 2.41 -9.41 11.85
CA TRP A 129 2.94 -8.31 11.05
C TRP A 129 4.21 -8.74 10.34
N ILE A 130 4.33 -8.28 9.09
CA ILE A 130 5.55 -8.35 8.30
C ILE A 130 5.93 -6.92 7.95
N GLY A 131 7.17 -6.54 8.27
CA GLY A 131 7.71 -5.22 7.99
C GLY A 131 8.85 -5.25 6.99
N PHE A 132 8.91 -4.23 6.17
CA PHE A 132 9.95 -4.00 5.17
C PHE A 132 10.49 -2.58 5.32
N PRO A 133 11.74 -2.31 4.92
CA PRO A 133 12.28 -0.95 4.90
C PRO A 133 11.38 0.01 4.09
N ALA A 134 11.03 1.17 4.66
CA ALA A 134 10.11 2.11 4.02
C ALA A 134 10.71 2.83 2.79
N TRP A 135 12.04 2.75 2.59
CA TRP A 135 12.68 3.21 1.36
C TRP A 135 12.43 2.28 0.17
N LEU A 136 12.03 1.01 0.38
CA LEU A 136 11.84 0.05 -0.71
C LEU A 136 10.77 0.49 -1.72
N PRO A 137 9.54 0.89 -1.30
CA PRO A 137 8.55 1.42 -2.24
C PRO A 137 9.05 2.63 -3.04
N PHE A 138 9.81 3.53 -2.40
CA PHE A 138 10.41 4.69 -3.08
C PHE A 138 11.36 4.25 -4.20
N ILE A 139 12.32 3.38 -3.90
CA ILE A 139 13.29 2.87 -4.88
C ILE A 139 12.58 2.10 -5.99
N PHE A 140 11.57 1.30 -5.65
CA PHE A 140 10.79 0.54 -6.62
C PHE A 140 10.10 1.46 -7.64
N PHE A 141 9.32 2.44 -7.18
CA PHE A 141 8.61 3.35 -8.07
C PHE A 141 9.56 4.26 -8.85
N ALA A 142 10.65 4.74 -8.22
CA ALA A 142 11.66 5.54 -8.91
C ALA A 142 12.33 4.75 -10.05
N SER A 143 12.72 3.51 -9.77
CA SER A 143 13.39 2.63 -10.74
C SER A 143 12.45 2.26 -11.89
N TRP A 144 11.17 2.00 -11.60
CA TRP A 144 10.18 1.73 -12.64
C TRP A 144 9.91 2.98 -13.49
N ALA A 145 9.69 4.14 -12.87
CA ALA A 145 9.53 5.39 -13.60
C ALA A 145 10.70 5.65 -14.56
N PHE A 146 11.93 5.47 -14.08
CA PHE A 146 13.14 5.60 -14.89
C PHE A 146 13.15 4.65 -16.09
N TRP A 147 12.79 3.38 -15.86
CA TRP A 147 12.70 2.37 -16.91
C TRP A 147 11.67 2.73 -18.00
N GLU A 148 10.47 3.17 -17.61
CA GLU A 148 9.41 3.57 -18.54
C GLU A 148 9.83 4.79 -19.38
N VAL A 149 10.41 5.81 -18.74
CA VAL A 149 10.92 7.01 -19.45
C VAL A 149 11.99 6.62 -20.46
N ARG A 150 12.94 5.73 -20.09
CA ARG A 150 13.97 5.25 -21.00
C ARG A 150 13.36 4.49 -22.19
N HIS A 151 12.42 3.58 -21.93
CA HIS A 151 11.76 2.81 -22.98
C HIS A 151 10.92 3.66 -23.93
N PHE A 152 10.25 4.69 -23.41
CA PHE A 152 9.49 5.62 -24.22
C PHE A 152 10.40 6.41 -25.17
N ARG A 153 11.53 6.93 -24.66
CA ARG A 153 12.52 7.66 -25.46
C ARG A 153 13.11 6.81 -26.58
N ASN A 154 13.39 5.53 -26.31
CA ASN A 154 13.92 4.62 -27.32
C ASN A 154 12.91 4.33 -28.42
N ARG A 155 11.61 4.17 -28.08
CA ARG A 155 10.54 3.96 -29.06
C ARG A 155 10.37 5.17 -29.98
N ALA A 156 10.43 6.39 -29.43
CA ALA A 156 10.32 7.61 -30.22
C ALA A 156 11.45 7.77 -31.25
N ARG A 157 12.68 7.38 -30.91
CA ARG A 157 13.86 7.44 -31.81
C ARG A 157 13.80 6.46 -32.97
N VAL A 158 13.19 5.29 -32.79
CA VAL A 158 13.05 4.28 -33.86
C VAL A 158 12.00 4.70 -34.89
N THR A 159 11.05 5.55 -34.49
CA THR A 159 9.95 6.01 -35.35
C THR A 159 10.18 7.36 -36.02
N SER A 160 11.28 8.06 -35.70
CA SER A 160 11.69 9.27 -36.41
C SER A 160 12.45 8.88 -37.69
N PRO A 161 11.96 9.25 -38.88
CA PRO A 161 12.62 8.97 -40.16
C PRO A 161 13.96 9.71 -40.31
#